data_AF-A0A928G6C4-F1
#
_entry.id   AF-A0A928G6C4-F1
#
_cell.length_a   1.000
_cell.length_b   1.000
_cell.length_c   1.000
_cell.angle_alpha   90.00
_cell.angle_beta   90.00
_cell.angle_gamma   90.00
#
_symmetry.space_group_name_H-M   'P 1'
#
loop_
_entity.id
_entity.type
_entity.pdbx_description
1 polymer ?
#
loop_
_entity_poly.entity_id
_entity_poly.type
_entity_poly.pdbx_seq_one_letter_code
_entity_poly.pdbx_strand_id
1 'polypeptide(L)'
;MKSIFKSLLLALMAVMTFAACNEKEVDNDQPQLEVTRHNISGSWALNSWNGEPLAEGSYVYIKFERADRTYTMWQNIDSAPARKITGMYNIEIDDELGAVIRGNYDYGNGDWAHRYIVKSLTAKTMVWVAKDDANDISEYVRCDIPADLLDE
;
A
#
# COMPACT_ATOMS: atom_id res chain seq x y z
N MET A 1 65.77 25.39 -12.08
CA MET A 1 66.42 25.91 -10.86
C MET A 1 65.38 26.02 -9.76
N LYS A 2 65.62 25.32 -8.62
CA LYS A 2 65.20 25.61 -7.23
C LYS A 2 63.67 25.85 -7.01
N SER A 3 62.92 25.05 -6.26
CA SER A 3 63.19 24.67 -4.87
C SER A 3 62.47 23.38 -4.46
N ILE A 4 63.13 22.65 -3.57
CA ILE A 4 62.71 21.46 -2.83
C ILE A 4 62.17 21.92 -1.46
N PHE A 5 61.52 20.99 -0.73
CA PHE A 5 61.24 20.90 0.73
C PHE A 5 59.73 20.83 1.03
N LYS A 6 59.14 19.63 1.17
CA LYS A 6 59.21 18.59 2.24
C LYS A 6 58.23 18.84 3.40
N SER A 7 57.55 17.74 3.79
CA SER A 7 56.78 17.49 5.03
C SER A 7 55.32 17.96 4.97
N LEU A 8 54.30 17.17 5.31
CA LEU A 8 54.20 16.21 6.41
C LEU A 8 53.15 15.13 6.10
N LEU A 9 53.50 13.87 6.36
CA LEU A 9 52.56 12.76 6.55
C LEU A 9 51.63 13.08 7.73
N LEU A 10 50.32 12.95 7.56
CA LEU A 10 49.46 12.46 8.64
C LEU A 10 48.30 11.68 8.04
N ALA A 11 48.37 10.36 8.18
CA ALA A 11 47.26 9.46 7.98
C ALA A 11 46.18 9.77 9.01
N LEU A 12 44.93 9.95 8.56
CA LEU A 12 43.76 9.78 9.41
C LEU A 12 42.80 8.81 8.74
N MET A 13 42.41 7.84 9.54
CA MET A 13 41.60 6.66 9.28
C MET A 13 40.39 6.88 8.37
N ALA A 14 40.19 5.88 7.53
CA ALA A 14 38.89 5.50 7.02
C ALA A 14 37.85 5.39 8.14
N VAL A 15 36.76 6.12 8.00
CA VAL A 15 35.42 5.57 8.24
C VAL A 15 34.56 6.04 7.08
N MET A 16 34.51 5.23 6.02
CA MET A 16 33.38 5.29 5.10
C MET A 16 32.17 4.81 5.91
N THR A 17 31.46 5.76 6.54
CA THR A 17 30.11 5.50 7.00
C THR A 17 29.25 5.40 5.76
N PHE A 18 29.22 4.21 5.16
CA PHE A 18 28.00 3.76 4.52
C PHE A 18 26.95 3.83 5.62
N ALA A 19 26.15 4.90 5.60
CA ALA A 19 24.82 4.82 6.17
C ALA A 19 24.14 3.72 5.36
N ALA A 20 24.26 2.48 5.84
CA ALA A 20 23.30 1.45 5.51
C ALA A 20 21.98 2.05 5.97
N CYS A 21 21.22 2.63 5.05
CA CYS A 21 19.78 2.59 5.17
C CYS A 21 19.49 1.15 5.55
N ASN A 22 18.96 0.93 6.75
CA ASN A 22 18.20 -0.26 7.02
C ASN A 22 17.05 -0.22 6.01
N GLU A 23 17.30 -0.71 4.79
CA GLU A 23 16.29 -1.47 4.08
C GLU A 23 15.93 -2.55 5.07
N LYS A 24 14.85 -2.29 5.84
CA LYS A 24 14.10 -3.39 6.41
C LYS A 24 13.89 -4.31 5.22
N GLU A 25 14.51 -5.48 5.24
CA GLU A 25 14.17 -6.56 4.32
C GLU A 25 12.66 -6.72 4.47
N VAL A 26 11.93 -6.09 3.57
CA VAL A 26 10.52 -6.42 3.34
C VAL A 26 10.59 -7.87 2.93
N ASP A 27 9.92 -8.74 3.69
CA ASP A 27 9.75 -10.18 3.46
C ASP A 27 9.30 -10.41 2.00
N ASN A 28 10.26 -10.40 1.05
CA ASN A 28 10.06 -10.42 -0.40
C ASN A 28 10.18 -11.85 -0.96
N ASP A 29 10.07 -12.85 -0.08
CA ASP A 29 10.09 -14.27 -0.44
C ASP A 29 8.71 -14.78 -0.89
N GLN A 30 7.68 -13.91 -0.87
CA GLN A 30 6.36 -14.31 -1.30
C GLN A 30 6.21 -14.23 -2.83
N PRO A 31 5.61 -15.26 -3.45
CA PRO A 31 5.36 -15.22 -4.88
C PRO A 31 4.40 -14.09 -5.21
N GLN A 32 4.73 -13.35 -6.27
CA GLN A 32 3.81 -12.41 -6.90
C GLN A 32 2.63 -13.19 -7.49
N LEU A 33 1.42 -12.72 -7.20
CA LEU A 33 0.18 -13.29 -7.69
C LEU A 33 -0.36 -12.43 -8.83
N GLU A 34 -0.98 -13.09 -9.80
CA GLU A 34 -1.76 -12.38 -10.81
C GLU A 34 -2.92 -11.62 -10.14
N VAL A 35 -3.14 -10.37 -10.53
CA VAL A 35 -4.24 -9.55 -10.00
C VAL A 35 -5.55 -10.00 -10.62
N THR A 36 -6.21 -10.92 -9.94
CA THR A 36 -7.52 -11.46 -10.32
C THR A 36 -8.49 -11.31 -9.16
N ARG A 37 -9.81 -11.39 -9.45
CA ARG A 37 -10.84 -11.43 -8.40
C ARG A 37 -10.64 -12.59 -7.41
N HIS A 38 -10.01 -13.68 -7.85
CA HIS A 38 -9.69 -14.78 -6.94
C HIS A 38 -8.61 -14.38 -5.93
N ASN A 39 -7.50 -13.83 -6.42
CA ASN A 39 -6.32 -13.60 -5.59
C ASN A 39 -6.49 -12.37 -4.67
N ILE A 40 -7.28 -11.37 -5.06
CA ILE A 40 -7.60 -10.22 -4.21
C ILE A 40 -8.66 -10.53 -3.13
N SER A 41 -9.54 -11.51 -3.36
CA SER A 41 -10.67 -11.79 -2.46
C SER A 41 -10.23 -12.02 -1.02
N GLY A 42 -11.09 -11.67 -0.06
CA GLY A 42 -10.79 -11.71 1.36
C GLY A 42 -10.49 -10.33 1.94
N SER A 43 -9.99 -10.33 3.17
CA SER A 43 -9.85 -9.14 4.02
C SER A 43 -8.44 -8.57 3.99
N TRP A 44 -8.36 -7.24 4.09
CA TRP A 44 -7.14 -6.45 4.06
C TRP A 44 -7.26 -5.26 5.01
N ALA A 45 -6.16 -4.89 5.65
CA ALA A 45 -6.02 -3.68 6.45
C ALA A 45 -5.04 -2.73 5.75
N LEU A 46 -5.38 -1.44 5.69
CA LEU A 46 -4.44 -0.41 5.27
C LEU A 46 -3.34 -0.30 6.33
N ASN A 47 -2.12 -0.62 5.94
CA ASN A 47 -0.94 -0.62 6.80
C ASN A 47 -0.21 0.72 6.75
N SER A 48 -0.06 1.28 5.55
CA SER A 48 0.57 2.58 5.33
C SER A 48 -0.12 3.35 4.21
N TRP A 49 -0.09 4.68 4.32
CA TRP A 49 -0.49 5.61 3.27
C TRP A 49 0.68 6.54 2.97
N ASN A 50 1.11 6.56 1.71
CA ASN A 50 2.24 7.33 1.21
C ASN A 50 3.56 7.00 1.93
N GLY A 51 3.71 5.75 2.35
CA GLY A 51 4.88 5.24 3.09
C GLY A 51 4.85 5.49 4.60
N GLU A 52 3.85 6.21 5.11
CA GLU A 52 3.70 6.52 6.53
C GLU A 52 2.61 5.64 7.17
N PRO A 53 2.80 5.22 8.44
CA PRO A 53 1.76 4.52 9.17
C PRO A 53 0.54 5.43 9.41
N LEU A 54 -0.61 4.81 9.61
CA LEU A 54 -1.81 5.56 10.00
C LEU A 54 -1.63 6.18 11.40
N ALA A 55 -2.35 7.28 11.65
CA ALA A 55 -2.40 7.89 12.97
C ALA A 55 -2.92 6.87 14.00
N GLU A 56 -2.44 6.97 15.25
CA GLU A 56 -2.85 6.04 16.31
C GLU A 56 -4.37 5.99 16.45
N GLY A 57 -4.92 4.76 16.50
CA GLY A 57 -6.36 4.52 16.56
C GLY A 57 -7.10 4.65 15.22
N SER A 58 -6.43 5.05 14.14
CA SER A 58 -7.01 5.10 12.79
C SER A 58 -6.87 3.76 12.08
N TYR A 59 -7.86 3.40 11.27
CA TYR A 59 -7.87 2.17 10.50
C TYR A 59 -8.69 2.32 9.21
N VAL A 60 -8.32 1.50 8.23
CA VAL A 60 -9.16 1.15 7.09
C VAL A 60 -9.06 -0.35 6.91
N TYR A 61 -10.18 -1.05 6.98
CA TYR A 61 -10.29 -2.45 6.60
C TYR A 61 -11.15 -2.55 5.35
N ILE A 62 -10.78 -3.42 4.42
CA ILE A 62 -11.58 -3.71 3.23
C ILE A 62 -11.64 -5.22 3.00
N LYS A 63 -12.86 -5.73 2.80
CA LYS A 63 -13.12 -7.12 2.42
C LYS A 63 -13.69 -7.16 1.01
N PHE A 64 -13.04 -7.90 0.13
CA PHE A 64 -13.52 -8.15 -1.23
C PHE A 64 -14.23 -9.50 -1.34
N GLU A 65 -15.46 -9.48 -1.84
CA GLU A 65 -16.20 -10.68 -2.18
C GLU A 65 -15.98 -11.05 -3.66
N ARG A 66 -15.64 -12.31 -3.91
CA ARG A 66 -15.25 -12.77 -5.25
C ARG A 66 -16.44 -12.86 -6.21
N ALA A 67 -17.55 -13.43 -5.75
CA ALA A 67 -18.67 -13.83 -6.60
C ALA A 67 -19.42 -12.61 -7.12
N ASP A 68 -19.83 -11.73 -6.21
CA ASP A 68 -20.72 -10.61 -6.51
C ASP A 68 -19.96 -9.33 -6.89
N ARG A 69 -18.62 -9.36 -6.77
CA ARG A 69 -17.73 -8.21 -6.99
C ARG A 69 -18.09 -7.03 -6.08
N THR A 70 -18.53 -7.34 -4.87
CA THR A 70 -18.82 -6.36 -3.84
C THR A 70 -17.65 -6.23 -2.89
N TYR A 71 -17.58 -5.09 -2.20
CA TYR A 71 -16.69 -4.92 -1.09
C TYR A 71 -17.44 -4.36 0.12
N THR A 72 -16.91 -4.60 1.30
CA THR A 72 -17.29 -3.88 2.52
C THR A 72 -16.02 -3.28 3.12
N MET A 73 -16.08 -2.01 3.47
CA MET A 73 -15.00 -1.25 4.06
C MET A 73 -15.44 -0.70 5.42
N TRP A 74 -14.56 -0.82 6.41
CA TRP A 74 -14.72 -0.21 7.73
C TRP A 74 -13.59 0.77 7.94
N GLN A 75 -13.92 2.02 8.24
CA GLN A 75 -12.88 3.06 8.35
C GLN A 75 -13.28 4.19 9.29
N ASN A 76 -12.28 4.86 9.85
CA ASN A 76 -12.44 6.04 10.69
C ASN A 76 -11.45 7.17 10.35
N ILE A 77 -10.84 7.14 9.15
CA ILE A 77 -9.77 8.08 8.77
C ILE A 77 -10.28 9.48 8.46
N ASP A 78 -11.55 9.62 8.05
CA ASP A 78 -12.14 10.91 7.63
C ASP A 78 -13.28 11.38 8.54
N SER A 79 -13.64 10.61 9.58
CA SER A 79 -14.77 10.94 10.45
C SER A 79 -14.78 10.19 11.78
N ALA A 80 -15.35 10.85 12.79
CA ALA A 80 -15.93 10.20 13.96
C ALA A 80 -17.46 10.29 13.83
N PRO A 81 -18.22 9.18 13.96
CA PRO A 81 -17.82 7.81 14.29
C PRO A 81 -17.30 7.01 13.08
N ALA A 82 -16.80 5.80 13.35
CA ALA A 82 -16.45 4.82 12.33
C ALA A 82 -17.60 4.57 11.35
N ARG A 83 -17.25 4.26 10.10
CA ARG A 83 -18.22 4.05 9.02
C ARG A 83 -18.03 2.71 8.36
N LYS A 84 -19.16 2.07 8.07
CA LYS A 84 -19.28 0.94 7.16
C LYS A 84 -19.69 1.44 5.79
N ILE A 85 -18.88 1.15 4.79
CA ILE A 85 -19.07 1.57 3.40
C ILE A 85 -19.14 0.32 2.54
N THR A 86 -20.17 0.23 1.70
CA THR A 86 -20.35 -0.87 0.76
C THR A 86 -20.34 -0.37 -0.67
N GLY A 87 -20.07 -1.27 -1.60
CA GLY A 87 -20.02 -0.95 -3.01
C GLY A 87 -19.62 -2.13 -3.87
N MET A 88 -19.39 -1.83 -5.14
CA MET A 88 -18.85 -2.80 -6.10
C MET A 88 -17.46 -2.40 -6.54
N TYR A 89 -16.67 -3.39 -6.96
CA TYR A 89 -15.35 -3.20 -7.55
C TYR A 89 -15.24 -3.91 -8.91
N ASN A 90 -14.33 -3.43 -9.74
CA ASN A 90 -13.94 -4.09 -10.97
C ASN A 90 -12.42 -4.01 -11.17
N ILE A 91 -11.87 -5.03 -11.83
CA ILE A 91 -10.47 -5.07 -12.24
C ILE A 91 -10.44 -5.05 -13.76
N GLU A 92 -9.69 -4.12 -14.33
CA GLU A 92 -9.41 -4.02 -15.76
C GLU A 92 -7.91 -4.22 -15.99
N ILE A 93 -7.56 -4.84 -17.11
CA ILE A 93 -6.16 -4.94 -17.53
C ILE A 93 -5.93 -3.86 -18.57
N ASP A 94 -5.06 -2.92 -18.23
CA ASP A 94 -4.58 -1.84 -19.09
C ASP A 94 -3.22 -2.28 -19.68
N ASP A 95 -3.06 -2.16 -21.00
CA ASP A 95 -1.89 -2.69 -21.71
C ASP A 95 -0.56 -2.04 -21.26
N GLU A 96 -0.61 -0.78 -20.79
CA GLU A 96 0.57 -0.04 -20.34
C GLU A 96 0.74 -0.10 -18.81
N LEU A 97 -0.37 -0.05 -18.07
CA LEU A 97 -0.34 0.09 -16.61
C LEU A 97 -0.46 -1.24 -15.87
N GLY A 98 -0.90 -2.30 -16.54
CA GLY A 98 -1.25 -3.58 -15.93
C GLY A 98 -2.63 -3.54 -15.27
N ALA A 99 -2.79 -4.22 -14.14
CA ALA A 99 -4.09 -4.34 -13.49
C ALA A 99 -4.50 -3.03 -12.79
N VAL A 100 -5.67 -2.52 -13.15
CA VAL A 100 -6.29 -1.34 -12.56
C VAL A 100 -7.56 -1.77 -11.84
N ILE A 101 -7.62 -1.53 -10.53
CA ILE A 101 -8.84 -1.68 -9.73
C ILE A 101 -9.58 -0.34 -9.65
N ARG A 102 -10.90 -0.41 -9.76
CA ARG A 102 -11.81 0.71 -9.48
C ARG A 102 -12.99 0.20 -8.66
N GLY A 103 -13.67 1.11 -7.98
CA GLY A 103 -14.93 0.79 -7.33
C GLY A 103 -15.87 1.98 -7.31
N ASN A 104 -17.11 1.68 -6.97
CA ASN A 104 -18.16 2.65 -6.73
C ASN A 104 -18.81 2.36 -5.39
N TYR A 105 -19.30 3.41 -4.76
CA TYR A 105 -20.09 3.33 -3.55
C TYR A 105 -21.53 2.92 -3.87
N ASP A 106 -22.17 2.21 -2.95
CA ASP A 106 -23.60 1.94 -3.03
C ASP A 106 -24.43 3.22 -2.87
N TYR A 107 -25.74 3.10 -3.14
CA TYR A 107 -26.73 4.18 -3.01
C TYR A 107 -26.49 5.39 -3.91
N GLY A 108 -25.73 5.22 -5.00
CA GLY A 108 -25.47 6.29 -5.96
C GLY A 108 -24.48 7.35 -5.47
N ASN A 109 -23.64 7.01 -4.47
CA ASN A 109 -22.63 7.92 -3.91
C ASN A 109 -21.38 8.11 -4.79
N GLY A 110 -21.43 7.65 -6.04
CA GLY A 110 -20.37 7.86 -7.03
C GLY A 110 -19.23 6.83 -6.97
N ASP A 111 -18.19 7.12 -7.72
CA ASP A 111 -16.98 6.30 -7.80
C ASP A 111 -16.05 6.60 -6.61
N TRP A 112 -15.12 5.68 -6.34
CA TRP A 112 -13.98 5.97 -5.47
C TRP A 112 -13.21 7.19 -5.97
N ALA A 113 -12.48 7.84 -5.06
CA ALA A 113 -11.70 9.04 -5.35
C ALA A 113 -10.73 8.83 -6.53
N HIS A 114 -10.08 7.67 -6.57
CA HIS A 114 -9.16 7.30 -7.65
C HIS A 114 -9.47 5.91 -8.21
N ARG A 115 -8.93 5.66 -9.40
CA ARG A 115 -8.67 4.30 -9.89
C ARG A 115 -7.24 3.96 -9.52
N TYR A 116 -6.98 2.73 -9.11
CA TYR A 116 -5.69 2.34 -8.58
C TYR A 116 -5.03 1.28 -9.44
N ILE A 117 -3.77 1.49 -9.78
CA ILE A 117 -2.89 0.48 -10.35
C ILE A 117 -2.47 -0.46 -9.21
N VAL A 118 -2.73 -1.76 -9.34
CA VAL A 118 -2.28 -2.76 -8.36
C VAL A 118 -0.84 -3.12 -8.72
N LYS A 119 0.13 -2.48 -8.07
CA LYS A 119 1.57 -2.60 -8.36
C LYS A 119 2.19 -3.91 -7.88
N SER A 120 1.68 -4.45 -6.79
CA SER A 120 2.16 -5.70 -6.19
C SER A 120 0.97 -6.40 -5.53
N LEU A 121 0.91 -7.72 -5.66
CA LEU A 121 -0.03 -8.57 -4.95
C LEU A 121 0.67 -9.85 -4.55
N THR A 122 0.69 -10.13 -3.26
CA THR A 122 1.20 -11.38 -2.70
C THR A 122 0.12 -12.05 -1.86
N ALA A 123 0.45 -13.18 -1.24
CA ALA A 123 -0.45 -13.81 -0.29
C ALA A 123 -0.66 -12.99 1.00
N LYS A 124 0.24 -12.04 1.33
CA LYS A 124 0.18 -11.23 2.56
C LYS A 124 -0.01 -9.73 2.31
N THR A 125 0.39 -9.21 1.16
CA THR A 125 0.43 -7.76 0.92
C THR A 125 -0.15 -7.39 -0.43
N MET A 126 -0.63 -6.15 -0.54
CA MET A 126 -1.14 -5.58 -1.78
C MET A 126 -0.85 -4.08 -1.83
N VAL A 127 -0.27 -3.60 -2.93
CA VAL A 127 0.12 -2.18 -3.09
C VAL A 127 -0.66 -1.54 -4.21
N TRP A 128 -1.33 -0.45 -3.90
CA TRP A 128 -2.13 0.35 -4.81
C TRP A 128 -1.49 1.71 -5.03
N VAL A 129 -1.45 2.17 -6.27
CA VAL A 129 -0.99 3.52 -6.64
C VAL A 129 -2.10 4.18 -7.45
N ALA A 130 -2.54 5.38 -7.08
CA ALA A 130 -3.57 6.08 -7.86
C ALA A 130 -3.08 6.32 -9.29
N LYS A 131 -3.95 6.09 -10.27
CA LYS A 131 -3.64 6.21 -11.70
C LYS A 131 -3.35 7.66 -12.09
N ASP A 132 -3.96 8.61 -11.40
CA ASP A 132 -3.90 10.06 -11.62
C ASP A 132 -3.00 10.80 -10.62
N ASP A 133 -2.57 10.16 -9.54
CA ASP A 133 -1.58 10.69 -8.60
C ASP A 133 -0.60 9.60 -8.13
N ALA A 134 0.61 9.60 -8.67
CA ALA A 134 1.62 8.61 -8.31
C ALA A 134 2.11 8.73 -6.86
N ASN A 135 1.78 9.82 -6.16
CA ASN A 135 2.11 9.99 -4.75
C ASN A 135 1.04 9.45 -3.81
N ASP A 136 -0.16 9.10 -4.30
CA ASP A 136 -1.16 8.39 -3.52
C ASP A 136 -0.89 6.88 -3.60
N ILE A 137 -0.26 6.36 -2.55
CA ILE A 137 0.19 4.97 -2.44
C ILE A 137 -0.41 4.35 -1.19
N SER A 138 -1.22 3.32 -1.37
CA SER A 138 -1.82 2.55 -0.28
C SER A 138 -1.20 1.17 -0.21
N GLU A 139 -0.62 0.81 0.94
CA GLU A 139 -0.13 -0.53 1.21
C GLU A 139 -1.08 -1.25 2.15
N TYR A 140 -1.57 -2.40 1.70
CA TYR A 140 -2.47 -3.26 2.44
C TYR A 140 -1.78 -4.54 2.89
N VAL A 141 -2.16 -5.02 4.07
CA VAL A 141 -1.76 -6.32 4.62
C VAL A 141 -2.98 -7.21 4.81
N ARG A 142 -2.85 -8.51 4.59
CA ARG A 142 -3.90 -9.48 4.91
C ARG A 142 -4.21 -9.45 6.40
N CYS A 143 -5.48 -9.55 6.74
CA CYS A 143 -5.93 -9.55 8.13
C CYS A 143 -7.24 -10.32 8.30
N ASP A 144 -7.60 -10.57 9.56
CA ASP A 144 -8.99 -10.80 9.96
C ASP A 144 -9.62 -9.45 10.33
N ILE A 145 -10.90 -9.27 10.03
CA ILE A 145 -11.63 -8.05 10.41
C ILE A 145 -11.94 -8.15 11.91
N PRO A 146 -11.66 -7.11 12.73
CA PRO A 146 -12.07 -7.08 14.13
C PRO A 146 -13.57 -7.38 14.31
N ALA A 147 -13.89 -8.26 15.27
CA ALA A 147 -15.25 -8.79 15.42
C ALA A 147 -16.27 -7.72 15.78
N ASP A 148 -15.87 -6.71 16.56
CA ASP A 148 -16.67 -5.55 16.93
C ASP A 148 -17.12 -4.72 15.73
N LEU A 149 -16.36 -4.71 14.63
CA LEU A 149 -16.74 -4.02 13.40
C LEU A 149 -17.74 -4.82 12.54
N LEU A 150 -17.81 -6.14 12.72
CA LEU A 150 -18.70 -6.99 11.92
C LEU A 150 -20.17 -6.87 12.33
N ASP A 151 -20.42 -6.48 13.58
CA ASP A 151 -21.76 -6.33 14.16
C ASP A 151 -22.37 -4.93 13.94
N GLU A 152 -21.60 -3.98 13.39
CA GLU A 152 -22.04 -2.63 12.95
C GLU A 152 -22.59 -2.63 11.52
#